data_AF-A0A3M2ITZ2-F1
#
_entry.id   AF-A0A3M2ITZ2-F1
#
_cell.length_a   1.000
_cell.length_b   1.000
_cell.length_c   1.000
_cell.angle_alpha   90.00
_cell.angle_beta   90.00
_cell.angle_gamma   90.00
#
_symmetry.space_group_name_H-M   'P 1'
#
loop_
_entity.id
_entity.type
_entity.pdbx_description
1 polymer ?
#
loop_
_entity_poly.entity_id
_entity_poly.type
_entity_poly.pdbx_seq_one_letter_code
_entity_poly.pdbx_strand_id
1 'polypeptide(L)' 'MERPSFVTEDQLRFLDRLDKKAAENMFVSIPGLLRQFPQLRPEQAQEIFRFWLSRRVMKRVPVA' A
#
# COMPACT_ATOMS: atom_id res chain seq x y z
N MET A 1 11.19 8.77 1.34
CA MET A 1 11.01 7.96 0.12
C MET A 1 10.11 8.75 -0.80
N GLU A 2 10.60 9.11 -2.00
CA GLU A 2 9.77 9.80 -2.99
C GLU A 2 8.68 8.87 -3.53
N ARG A 3 7.54 9.41 -3.94
CA ARG A 3 6.41 8.65 -4.48
C ARG A 3 6.75 8.19 -5.90
N PRO A 4 6.78 6.87 -6.20
CA PRO A 4 6.97 6.43 -7.58
C PRO A 4 5.82 6.91 -8.47
N SER A 5 6.12 7.25 -9.73
CA SER A 5 5.18 7.89 -10.67
C SER A 5 3.93 7.04 -10.98
N PHE A 6 4.04 5.71 -10.87
CA PHE A 6 2.94 4.77 -11.09
C PHE A 6 2.05 4.56 -9.86
N VAL A 7 2.45 5.07 -8.69
CA VAL A 7 1.64 4.97 -7.47
C VAL A 7 0.50 5.98 -7.54
N THR A 8 -0.74 5.48 -7.57
CA THR A 8 -1.94 6.32 -7.60
C THR A 8 -2.55 6.48 -6.22
N GLU A 9 -3.39 7.50 -6.02
CA GLU A 9 -4.08 7.66 -4.74
C GLU A 9 -5.07 6.55 -4.48
N ASP A 10 -5.72 6.02 -5.52
CA ASP A 10 -6.71 4.95 -5.39
C ASP A 10 -6.10 3.66 -4.86
N GLN A 11 -4.88 3.32 -5.29
CA GLN A 11 -4.13 2.18 -4.76
C GLN A 11 -3.86 2.33 -3.26
N LEU A 12 -3.49 3.56 -2.83
CA LEU A 12 -3.23 3.84 -1.41
C LEU A 12 -4.51 3.83 -0.58
N ARG A 13 -5.61 4.39 -1.10
CA ARG A 13 -6.94 4.33 -0.46
C ARG A 13 -7.47 2.90 -0.38
N PHE A 14 -7.16 2.05 -1.36
CA PHE A 14 -7.50 0.64 -1.32
C PHE A 14 -6.75 -0.06 -0.18
N LEU A 15 -5.44 0.16 -0.04
CA LEU A 15 -4.66 -0.38 1.07
C LEU A 15 -5.13 0.16 2.43
N ASP A 16 -5.49 1.44 2.53
CA ASP A 16 -6.05 2.00 3.76
C ASP A 16 -7.40 1.35 4.14
N ARG A 17 -8.23 0.99 3.15
CA ARG A 17 -9.49 0.27 3.38
C ARG A 17 -9.26 -1.18 3.79
N LEU A 18 -8.29 -1.86 3.17
CA LEU A 18 -7.90 -3.22 3.56
C LEU A 18 -7.38 -3.25 5.00
N ASP A 19 -6.54 -2.28 5.37
CA ASP A 19 -6.00 -2.19 6.71
C ASP A 19 -7.07 -1.88 7.78
N LYS A 20 -8.01 -0.97 7.48
CA LYS A 20 -9.16 -0.71 8.38
C LYS A 20 -10.07 -1.92 8.58
N LYS A 21 -10.09 -2.86 7.63
CA LYS A 21 -10.80 -4.13 7.78
C LYS A 21 -10.05 -5.13 8.68
N ALA A 22 -8.85 -4.80 9.14
CA ALA A 22 -8.11 -5.33 10.30
C ALA A 22 -7.92 -6.85 10.45
N ALA A 23 -8.48 -7.71 9.60
CA ALA A 23 -8.41 -9.17 9.77
C ALA A 23 -7.75 -9.90 8.59
N GLU A 24 -7.66 -9.27 7.42
CA GLU A 24 -7.03 -9.89 6.26
C GLU A 24 -5.56 -9.47 6.24
N ASN A 25 -4.73 -10.30 6.87
CA ASN A 25 -3.26 -10.34 6.84
C ASN A 25 -2.59 -9.42 5.82
N MET A 26 -1.52 -8.70 6.21
CA MET A 26 -0.62 -8.00 5.27
C MET A 26 -0.22 -8.87 4.05
N PHE A 27 -0.20 -10.20 4.20
CA PHE A 27 -0.02 -11.18 3.12
C PHE A 27 -1.01 -11.05 1.95
N VAL A 28 -2.23 -10.56 2.17
CA VAL A 28 -3.22 -10.37 1.09
C VAL A 28 -3.14 -9.00 0.42
N SER A 29 -2.33 -8.07 0.94
CA SER A 29 -2.26 -6.70 0.41
C SER A 29 -1.74 -6.67 -1.04
N ILE A 30 -0.68 -7.44 -1.31
CA ILE A 30 -0.10 -7.54 -2.67
C ILE A 30 -1.04 -8.31 -3.62
N PRO A 31 -1.54 -9.53 -3.28
CA PRO A 31 -2.55 -10.21 -4.09
C PRO A 31 -3.81 -9.37 -4.32
N GLY A 32 -4.28 -8.63 -3.31
CA GLY A 32 -5.43 -7.74 -3.40
C GLY A 32 -5.20 -6.57 -4.36
N LEU A 33 -4.01 -5.98 -4.34
CA LEU A 33 -3.61 -4.95 -5.29
C LEU A 33 -3.61 -5.49 -6.73
N LEU A 34 -3.00 -6.65 -6.96
CA LEU A 34 -2.96 -7.26 -8.30
C LEU A 34 -4.36 -7.63 -8.81
N ARG A 35 -5.26 -8.06 -7.91
CA ARG A 35 -6.64 -8.37 -8.26
C ARG A 35 -7.47 -7.13 -8.57
N GLN A 36 -7.29 -6.05 -7.81
CA GLN A 36 -8.04 -4.81 -7.97
C GLN A 36 -7.50 -3.93 -9.12
N PHE A 37 -6.20 -4.03 -9.40
CA PHE A 37 -5.49 -3.25 -10.41
C PHE A 37 -4.70 -4.21 -11.32
N PRO A 38 -5.38 -4.87 -12.28
CA PRO A 38 -4.76 -5.89 -13.15
C PRO A 38 -3.65 -5.34 -14.06
N GLN A 39 -3.55 -4.02 -14.21
CA GLN A 39 -2.45 -3.35 -14.91
C GLN A 39 -1.14 -3.33 -14.12
N LEU A 40 -1.16 -3.68 -12.83
CA LEU A 40 0.04 -3.72 -12.00
C LEU A 40 0.83 -5.00 -12.24
N ARG A 41 2.14 -4.85 -12.38
CA ARG A 41 3.08 -5.96 -12.25
C ARG A 41 3.33 -6.28 -10.78
N PRO A 42 3.70 -7.51 -10.42
CA PRO A 42 4.03 -7.90 -9.05
C PRO A 42 5.03 -6.98 -8.35
N GLU A 43 6.05 -6.51 -9.08
CA GLU A 43 7.07 -5.59 -8.57
C GLU A 43 6.48 -4.22 -8.21
N GLN A 44 5.57 -3.71 -9.05
CA GLN A 44 4.89 -2.43 -8.79
C GLN A 44 3.98 -2.52 -7.58
N ALA A 45 3.27 -3.64 -7.41
CA ALA A 45 2.44 -3.88 -6.23
C ALA A 45 3.29 -3.93 -4.95
N GLN A 46 4.49 -4.52 -5.00
CA GLN A 46 5.44 -4.50 -3.88
C GLN A 46 5.92 -3.07 -3.56
N GLU A 47 6.25 -2.27 -4.57
CA GLU A 47 6.69 -0.88 -4.37
C GLU A 47 5.57 0.00 -3.82
N ILE A 48 4.34 -0.14 -4.32
CA ILE A 48 3.15 0.53 -3.77
C ILE A 48 2.97 0.17 -2.29
N PHE A 49 3.08 -1.12 -1.95
CA PHE A 49 2.93 -1.59 -0.58
C PHE A 49 4.05 -1.05 0.34
N ARG A 50 5.31 -1.06 -0.10
CA ARG A 50 6.44 -0.48 0.65
C ARG A 50 6.27 1.02 0.85
N PHE A 51 5.86 1.74 -0.18
CA PHE A 51 5.60 3.17 -0.09
C PHE A 51 4.47 3.46 0.90
N TRP A 52 3.36 2.72 0.83
CA TRP A 52 2.25 2.83 1.77
C TRP A 52 2.68 2.54 3.22
N LEU A 53 3.47 1.49 3.47
CA LEU A 53 4.04 1.19 4.78
C LEU A 53 4.92 2.34 5.30
N SER A 54 5.80 2.88 4.45
CA SER A 54 6.69 3.99 4.84
C SER A 54 5.92 5.23 5.29
N ARG A 55 4.79 5.54 4.63
CA ARG A 55 3.88 6.64 5.02
C ARG A 55 3.24 6.40 6.39
N ARG A 56 2.96 5.15 6.76
CA ARG A 56 2.36 4.81 8.06
C ARG A 56 3.37 4.81 9.18
N VAL A 57 4.59 4.33 8.95
CA VAL A 57 5.68 4.41 9.93
C VAL A 57 6.00 5.87 10.27
N MET A 58 6.09 6.74 9.25
CA MET A 58 6.30 8.18 9.48
C MET A 58 5.15 8.86 10.25
N LYS A 59 3.91 8.39 10.09
CA LYS A 59 2.76 8.91 10.87
C LYS A 59 2.73 8.42 12.33
N ARG A 60 3.47 7.37 12.68
CA ARG A 60 3.48 6.77 14.03
C ARG A 60 4.65 7.20 14.89
N VAL A 61 5.59 7.99 14.37
CA VAL A 61 6.66 8.60 15.17
C VAL A 61 6.23 10.04 15.50
N PRO A 62 5.63 10.30 16.67
CA PRO A 62 5.69 11.64 17.21
C PRO A 62 7.16 11.91 17.53
N VAL A 63 7.78 12.85 16.81
CA VAL A 63 9.04 13.42 17.28
C VAL A 63 8.69 14.16 18.56
N ALA A 64 9.05 13.55 19.70
CA ALA A 64 8.99 14.16 21.02
C ALA A 64 10.07 15.23 21.15
#